data_AF-G3IA41-F1
#
_entry.id   AF-G3IA41-F1
#
_cell.length_a   1.000
_cell.length_b   1.000
_cell.length_c   1.000
_cell.angle_alpha   90.00
_cell.angle_beta   90.00
_cell.angle_gamma   90.00
#
_symmetry.space_group_name_H-M   'P 1'
#
loop_
_entity.id
_entity.type
_entity.pdbx_description
1 polymer ?
#
loop_
_entity_poly.entity_id
_entity_poly.type
_entity_poly.pdbx_seq_one_letter_code
_entity_poly.pdbx_strand_id
1 'polypeptide(L)'
;MVLSADDKNNIKGAWGKIGGHGAEYGAEALERMFVTYPTTKTYFPHFDVSHGSAQVKAHGAKVADALAKAASHLDDLPGTLSSLSDLHAHELRVDPVNFKLLSHCLLVTLANHHPADFTPATDRALVLALWKKMSTNVGIYTTEALERTFVAFPSTKTYFAHLDLSPGSSQVKAHGQKVADALTLAAHHLDDLPDSLSALSDLHAHKLRVDPANFQFFSHCLLVTLARHYPGDFSPKMHASLDKFLGLVTSALASKYR
;
A
#
# COMPACT_ATOMS: atom_id res chain seq x y z
N MET A 1 -11.49 1.36 -11.14
CA MET A 1 -10.34 2.29 -11.12
C MET A 1 -9.77 2.27 -12.53
N VAL A 2 -9.64 3.44 -13.18
CA VAL A 2 -9.07 3.53 -14.54
C VAL A 2 -7.65 4.07 -14.37
N LEU A 3 -6.66 3.37 -14.94
CA LEU A 3 -5.27 3.82 -14.94
C LEU A 3 -5.15 5.11 -15.76
N SER A 4 -4.53 6.14 -15.17
CA SER A 4 -4.21 7.38 -15.88
C SER A 4 -3.17 7.14 -16.98
N ALA A 5 -3.00 8.11 -17.88
CA ALA A 5 -1.94 8.03 -18.89
C ALA A 5 -0.54 7.93 -18.24
N ASP A 6 -0.34 8.66 -17.14
CA ASP A 6 0.90 8.62 -16.37
C ASP A 6 1.09 7.28 -15.67
N ASP A 7 0.02 6.67 -15.15
CA ASP A 7 0.08 5.33 -14.58
C ASP A 7 0.56 4.32 -15.62
N LYS A 8 -0.03 4.40 -16.83
CA LYS A 8 0.33 3.51 -17.94
C LYS A 8 1.78 3.70 -18.36
N ASN A 9 2.26 4.94 -18.44
CA ASN A 9 3.65 5.24 -18.75
C ASN A 9 4.62 4.72 -17.68
N ASN A 10 4.28 4.89 -16.40
CA ASN A 10 5.07 4.38 -15.29
C ASN A 10 5.13 2.86 -15.27
N ILE A 11 4.00 2.17 -15.51
CA ILE A 11 3.95 0.70 -15.60
C ILE A 11 4.81 0.22 -16.77
N LYS A 12 4.68 0.82 -17.96
CA LYS A 12 5.51 0.48 -19.13
C LYS A 12 6.99 0.72 -18.86
N GLY A 13 7.34 1.83 -18.21
CA GLY A 13 8.71 2.17 -17.83
C GLY A 13 9.30 1.17 -16.84
N ALA A 14 8.55 0.80 -15.80
CA ALA A 14 8.96 -0.22 -14.83
C ALA A 14 9.13 -1.59 -15.50
N TRP A 15 8.19 -1.99 -16.35
CA TRP A 15 8.26 -3.28 -17.07
C TRP A 15 9.43 -3.34 -18.05
N GLY A 16 9.77 -2.21 -18.69
CA GLY A 16 10.96 -2.10 -19.52
C GLY A 16 12.26 -2.36 -18.74
N LYS A 17 12.30 -2.03 -17.44
CA LYS A 17 13.46 -2.25 -16.57
C LYS A 17 13.55 -3.67 -16.04
N ILE A 18 12.42 -4.37 -15.87
CA ILE A 18 12.40 -5.80 -15.54
C ILE A 18 13.14 -6.60 -16.64
N GLY A 19 13.00 -6.19 -17.90
CA GLY A 19 13.72 -6.80 -19.01
C GLY A 19 13.45 -8.30 -19.12
N GLY A 20 14.51 -9.09 -19.30
CA GLY A 20 14.43 -10.56 -19.41
C GLY A 20 14.20 -11.31 -18.09
N HIS A 21 14.12 -10.62 -16.96
CA HIS A 21 14.06 -11.25 -15.62
C HIS A 21 12.64 -11.59 -15.15
N GLY A 22 11.61 -11.36 -15.96
CA GLY A 22 10.21 -11.56 -15.55
C GLY A 22 9.96 -12.94 -14.90
N ALA A 23 10.44 -14.01 -15.53
CA ALA A 23 10.26 -15.37 -15.00
C ALA A 23 10.97 -15.60 -13.66
N GLU A 24 12.19 -15.08 -13.51
CA GLU A 24 12.98 -15.15 -12.27
C GLU A 24 12.26 -14.41 -11.13
N TYR A 25 11.81 -13.18 -11.39
CA TYR A 25 11.13 -12.36 -10.39
C TYR A 25 9.75 -12.92 -10.04
N GLY A 26 9.03 -13.49 -11.01
CA GLY A 26 7.77 -14.18 -10.78
C GLY A 26 7.95 -15.38 -9.85
N ALA A 27 9.01 -16.17 -10.05
CA ALA A 27 9.33 -17.30 -9.18
C ALA A 27 9.70 -16.83 -7.76
N GLU A 28 10.56 -15.81 -7.65
CA GLU A 28 10.95 -15.24 -6.35
C GLU A 28 9.74 -14.69 -5.59
N ALA A 29 8.82 -14.00 -6.26
CA ALA A 29 7.61 -13.46 -5.63
C ALA A 29 6.70 -14.58 -5.08
N LEU A 30 6.57 -15.71 -5.80
CA LEU A 30 5.85 -16.88 -5.32
C LEU A 30 6.54 -17.53 -4.11
N GLU A 31 7.87 -17.69 -4.15
CA GLU A 31 8.62 -18.21 -3.01
C GLU A 31 8.45 -17.32 -1.76
N ARG A 32 8.57 -15.99 -1.92
CA ARG A 32 8.30 -15.02 -0.85
C ARG A 32 6.89 -15.17 -0.29
N MET A 33 5.88 -15.35 -1.16
CA MET A 33 4.50 -15.54 -0.75
C MET A 33 4.31 -16.82 0.07
N PHE A 34 4.86 -17.95 -0.36
CA PHE A 34 4.73 -19.23 0.35
C PHE A 34 5.42 -19.25 1.71
N VAL A 35 6.52 -18.53 1.85
CA VAL A 35 7.25 -18.38 3.12
C VAL A 35 6.52 -17.40 4.05
N THR A 36 6.16 -16.22 3.56
CA THR A 36 5.60 -15.12 4.37
C THR A 36 4.13 -15.35 4.73
N TYR A 37 3.38 -15.98 3.83
CA TYR A 37 1.95 -16.25 3.97
C TYR A 37 1.66 -17.75 3.76
N PRO A 38 2.00 -18.62 4.72
CA PRO A 38 1.93 -20.06 4.52
C PRO A 38 0.54 -20.61 4.15
N THR A 39 -0.53 -19.91 4.52
CA THR A 39 -1.91 -20.25 4.15
C THR A 39 -2.14 -20.28 2.64
N THR A 40 -1.36 -19.53 1.86
CA THR A 40 -1.42 -19.53 0.39
C THR A 40 -1.01 -20.87 -0.23
N LYS A 41 -0.21 -21.68 0.48
CA LYS A 41 0.19 -23.03 0.02
C LYS A 41 -0.98 -24.00 -0.10
N THR A 42 -2.13 -23.70 0.51
CA THR A 42 -3.34 -24.53 0.43
C THR A 42 -3.91 -24.61 -1.00
N TYR A 43 -3.59 -23.64 -1.87
CA TYR A 43 -3.95 -23.66 -3.30
C TYR A 43 -2.97 -24.49 -4.15
N PHE A 44 -1.84 -24.92 -3.59
CA PHE A 44 -0.75 -25.61 -4.30
C PHE A 44 -0.41 -26.99 -3.71
N PRO A 45 -1.38 -27.83 -3.30
CA PRO A 45 -1.07 -29.14 -2.70
C PRO A 45 -0.45 -30.13 -3.71
N HIS A 46 -0.54 -29.81 -5.00
CA HIS A 46 -0.05 -30.59 -6.13
C HIS A 46 1.32 -30.11 -6.65
N PHE A 47 1.93 -29.11 -5.99
CA PHE A 47 3.24 -28.57 -6.33
C PHE A 47 4.29 -28.98 -5.29
N ASP A 48 5.48 -29.28 -5.77
CA ASP A 48 6.70 -29.07 -5.00
C ASP A 48 6.92 -27.56 -4.84
N VAL A 49 6.66 -27.05 -3.64
CA VAL A 49 6.86 -25.65 -3.25
C VAL A 49 8.18 -25.42 -2.52
N SER A 50 9.12 -26.37 -2.60
CA SER A 50 10.47 -26.18 -2.09
C SER A 50 11.22 -25.09 -2.88
N HIS A 51 12.22 -24.49 -2.23
CA HIS A 51 13.03 -23.46 -2.86
C HIS A 51 13.71 -23.99 -4.13
N GLY A 52 13.60 -23.22 -5.22
CA GLY A 52 14.23 -23.55 -6.49
C GLY A 52 13.51 -24.61 -7.32
N SER A 53 12.32 -25.09 -6.89
CA SER A 53 11.57 -26.11 -7.62
C SER A 53 11.25 -25.68 -9.06
N ALA A 54 11.30 -26.65 -9.98
CA ALA A 54 10.96 -26.41 -11.37
C ALA A 54 9.49 -26.00 -11.54
N GLN A 55 8.60 -26.49 -10.67
CA GLN A 55 7.17 -26.15 -10.71
C GLN A 55 6.93 -24.69 -10.31
N VAL A 56 7.59 -24.21 -9.25
CA VAL A 56 7.52 -22.80 -8.83
C VAL A 56 8.09 -21.88 -9.91
N LYS A 57 9.24 -22.22 -10.48
CA LYS A 57 9.85 -21.46 -11.59
C LYS A 57 8.95 -21.38 -12.81
N ALA A 58 8.39 -22.53 -13.24
CA ALA A 58 7.50 -22.58 -14.39
C ALA A 58 6.19 -21.79 -14.16
N HIS A 59 5.64 -21.84 -12.94
CA HIS A 59 4.45 -21.06 -12.62
C HIS A 59 4.75 -19.57 -12.49
N GLY A 60 5.90 -19.21 -11.90
CA GLY A 60 6.40 -17.83 -11.85
C GLY A 60 6.53 -17.21 -13.24
N ALA A 61 7.05 -17.97 -14.21
CA ALA A 61 7.09 -17.55 -15.61
C ALA A 61 5.69 -17.26 -16.18
N LYS A 62 4.72 -18.16 -15.96
CA LYS A 62 3.33 -17.95 -16.43
C LYS A 62 2.70 -16.70 -15.82
N VAL A 63 2.93 -16.44 -14.53
CA VAL A 63 2.44 -15.23 -13.85
C VAL A 63 3.10 -13.99 -14.45
N ALA A 64 4.42 -14.01 -14.65
CA ALA A 64 5.16 -12.91 -15.24
C ALA A 64 4.71 -12.61 -16.69
N ASP A 65 4.49 -13.64 -17.51
CA ASP A 65 4.01 -13.49 -18.89
C ASP A 65 2.59 -12.89 -18.92
N ALA A 66 1.72 -13.32 -18.01
CA ALA A 66 0.38 -12.74 -17.88
C ALA A 66 0.43 -11.26 -17.49
N LEU A 67 1.31 -10.88 -16.56
CA LEU A 67 1.53 -9.49 -16.18
C LEU A 67 2.17 -8.67 -17.30
N ALA A 68 3.08 -9.25 -18.07
CA ALA A 68 3.68 -8.61 -19.24
C ALA A 68 2.62 -8.31 -20.31
N LYS A 69 1.76 -9.29 -20.58
CA LYS A 69 0.60 -9.12 -21.46
C LYS A 69 -0.34 -8.04 -20.94
N ALA A 70 -0.62 -8.01 -19.64
CA ALA A 70 -1.41 -6.94 -19.04
C ALA A 70 -0.76 -5.55 -19.25
N ALA A 71 0.54 -5.44 -19.02
CA ALA A 71 1.31 -4.21 -19.17
C ALA A 71 1.37 -3.69 -20.62
N SER A 72 1.28 -4.58 -21.62
CA SER A 72 1.20 -4.20 -23.03
C SER A 72 -0.20 -3.79 -23.50
N HIS A 73 -1.25 -4.12 -22.74
CA HIS A 73 -2.66 -3.88 -23.09
C HIS A 73 -3.44 -3.14 -21.99
N LEU A 74 -2.83 -2.14 -21.36
CA LEU A 74 -3.41 -1.39 -20.23
C LEU A 74 -4.71 -0.62 -20.54
N ASP A 75 -5.05 -0.45 -21.83
CA ASP A 75 -6.31 0.16 -22.27
C ASP A 75 -7.49 -0.83 -22.29
N ASP A 76 -7.22 -2.14 -22.32
CA ASP A 76 -8.23 -3.20 -22.32
C ASP A 76 -7.79 -4.40 -21.46
N LEU A 77 -7.58 -4.16 -20.16
CA LEU A 77 -7.26 -5.23 -19.21
C LEU A 77 -8.34 -6.31 -19.11
N PRO A 78 -9.66 -5.99 -19.05
CA PRO A 78 -10.71 -7.00 -18.96
C PRO A 78 -10.72 -7.93 -20.18
N GLY A 79 -10.62 -7.40 -21.40
CA GLY A 79 -10.55 -8.22 -22.61
C GLY A 79 -9.26 -9.04 -22.66
N THR A 80 -8.11 -8.41 -22.36
CA THR A 80 -6.79 -9.06 -22.42
C THR A 80 -6.64 -10.26 -21.48
N LEU A 81 -7.21 -10.15 -20.28
CA LEU A 81 -7.09 -11.15 -19.21
C LEU A 81 -8.36 -11.99 -19.02
N SER A 82 -9.35 -11.90 -19.91
CA SER A 82 -10.65 -12.55 -19.78
C SER A 82 -10.55 -14.04 -19.44
N SER A 83 -9.77 -14.82 -20.20
CA SER A 83 -9.60 -16.26 -19.94
C SER A 83 -8.94 -16.57 -18.60
N LEU A 84 -8.03 -15.71 -18.11
CA LEU A 84 -7.43 -15.88 -16.78
C LEU A 84 -8.41 -15.51 -15.66
N SER A 85 -9.28 -14.52 -15.90
CA SER A 85 -10.37 -14.18 -15.01
C SER A 85 -11.33 -15.35 -14.86
N ASP A 86 -11.78 -15.94 -15.97
CA ASP A 86 -12.68 -17.10 -15.97
C ASP A 86 -12.05 -18.29 -15.24
N LEU A 87 -10.77 -18.58 -15.51
CA LEU A 87 -10.02 -19.64 -14.85
C LEU A 87 -10.01 -19.46 -13.31
N HIS A 88 -9.70 -18.25 -12.82
CA HIS A 88 -9.65 -17.99 -11.38
C HIS A 88 -11.05 -17.96 -10.73
N ALA A 89 -12.06 -17.47 -11.44
CA ALA A 89 -13.42 -17.35 -10.91
C ALA A 89 -14.14 -18.70 -10.85
N HIS A 90 -14.00 -19.54 -11.87
CA HIS A 90 -14.84 -20.72 -12.05
C HIS A 90 -14.14 -22.03 -11.68
N GLU A 91 -12.85 -22.14 -11.96
CA GLU A 91 -12.09 -23.39 -11.75
C GLU A 91 -11.22 -23.32 -10.48
N LEU A 92 -10.28 -22.38 -10.41
CA LEU A 92 -9.31 -22.33 -9.31
C LEU A 92 -9.92 -21.81 -8.01
N ARG A 93 -10.89 -20.88 -8.11
CA ARG A 93 -11.66 -20.32 -6.98
C ARG A 93 -10.78 -19.81 -5.83
N VAL A 94 -9.69 -19.14 -6.19
CA VAL A 94 -8.76 -18.53 -5.22
C VAL A 94 -9.49 -17.39 -4.49
N ASP A 95 -9.41 -17.35 -3.16
CA ASP A 95 -10.04 -16.27 -2.40
C ASP A 95 -9.38 -14.92 -2.76
N PRO A 96 -10.19 -13.88 -3.08
CA PRO A 96 -9.68 -12.57 -3.50
C PRO A 96 -8.60 -11.96 -2.60
N VAL A 97 -8.56 -12.29 -1.30
CA VAL A 97 -7.55 -11.77 -0.38
C VAL A 97 -6.12 -12.17 -0.79
N ASN A 98 -5.94 -13.35 -1.40
CA ASN A 98 -4.62 -13.87 -1.74
C ASN A 98 -3.95 -13.11 -2.90
N PHE A 99 -4.74 -12.48 -3.79
CA PHE A 99 -4.20 -11.61 -4.84
C PHE A 99 -3.45 -10.41 -4.25
N LYS A 100 -3.92 -9.88 -3.11
CA LYS A 100 -3.22 -8.80 -2.40
C LYS A 100 -1.88 -9.26 -1.83
N LEU A 101 -1.82 -10.50 -1.34
CA LEU A 101 -0.60 -11.09 -0.78
C LEU A 101 0.46 -11.29 -1.87
N LEU A 102 0.07 -11.88 -3.01
CA LEU A 102 0.97 -12.02 -4.15
C LEU A 102 1.40 -10.65 -4.71
N SER A 103 0.48 -9.69 -4.82
CA SER A 103 0.80 -8.33 -5.28
C SER A 103 1.84 -7.66 -4.37
N HIS A 104 1.73 -7.83 -3.05
CA HIS A 104 2.72 -7.34 -2.11
C HIS A 104 4.09 -8.00 -2.32
N CYS A 105 4.13 -9.33 -2.44
CA CYS A 105 5.39 -10.05 -2.70
C CYS A 105 6.04 -9.65 -4.03
N LEU A 106 5.26 -9.40 -5.08
CA LEU A 106 5.75 -8.87 -6.36
C LEU A 106 6.39 -7.48 -6.18
N LEU A 107 5.74 -6.56 -5.45
CA LEU A 107 6.31 -5.25 -5.16
C LEU A 107 7.63 -5.34 -4.38
N VAL A 108 7.70 -6.24 -3.40
CA VAL A 108 8.94 -6.47 -2.63
C VAL A 108 10.06 -7.02 -3.53
N THR A 109 9.76 -7.98 -4.40
CA THR A 109 10.73 -8.51 -5.37
C THR A 109 11.23 -7.40 -6.29
N LEU A 110 10.33 -6.59 -6.86
CA LEU A 110 10.72 -5.48 -7.75
C LEU A 110 11.57 -4.43 -7.02
N ALA A 111 11.24 -4.11 -5.76
CA ALA A 111 12.03 -3.18 -4.96
C ALA A 111 13.44 -3.72 -4.68
N ASN A 112 13.59 -5.03 -4.48
CA ASN A 112 14.88 -5.68 -4.24
C ASN A 112 15.79 -5.66 -5.48
N HIS A 113 15.21 -5.80 -6.67
CA HIS A 113 15.96 -5.86 -7.94
C HIS A 113 16.11 -4.53 -8.66
N HIS A 114 15.25 -3.54 -8.34
CA HIS A 114 15.32 -2.19 -8.89
C HIS A 114 15.49 -1.14 -7.79
N PRO A 115 16.52 -1.24 -6.94
CA PRO A 115 16.65 -0.38 -5.76
C PRO A 115 16.75 1.10 -6.13
N ALA A 116 17.32 1.45 -7.29
CA ALA A 116 17.38 2.83 -7.79
C ALA A 116 15.99 3.45 -8.03
N ASP A 117 15.00 2.61 -8.35
CA ASP A 117 13.61 3.03 -8.55
C ASP A 117 12.80 3.05 -7.25
N PHE A 118 13.31 2.40 -6.21
CA PHE A 118 12.70 2.24 -4.89
C PHE A 118 13.64 2.67 -3.75
N THR A 119 14.40 3.76 -3.94
CA THR A 119 15.34 4.23 -2.89
C THR A 119 14.61 4.97 -1.77
N PRO A 120 15.07 4.81 -0.50
CA PRO A 120 14.61 5.67 0.60
C PRO A 120 14.77 7.16 0.31
N ALA A 121 15.83 7.57 -0.41
CA ALA A 121 16.07 8.97 -0.76
C ALA A 121 15.04 9.51 -1.76
N THR A 122 14.66 8.70 -2.75
CA THR A 122 13.62 9.03 -3.73
C THR A 122 12.25 9.10 -3.06
N ASP A 123 11.90 8.12 -2.23
CA ASP A 123 10.65 8.12 -1.47
C ASP A 123 10.56 9.34 -0.55
N ARG A 124 11.64 9.63 0.18
CA ARG A 124 11.79 10.81 1.04
C ARG A 124 11.60 12.10 0.26
N ALA A 125 12.23 12.24 -0.91
CA ALA A 125 12.10 13.42 -1.74
C ALA A 125 10.65 13.64 -2.21
N LEU A 126 9.94 12.57 -2.58
CA LEU A 126 8.54 12.62 -2.99
C LEU A 126 7.62 13.01 -1.83
N VAL A 127 7.75 12.35 -0.68
CA VAL A 127 6.94 12.65 0.52
C VAL A 127 7.14 14.11 0.94
N LEU A 128 8.39 14.59 1.01
CA LEU A 128 8.70 15.99 1.35
C LEU A 128 8.17 16.98 0.31
N ALA A 129 8.25 16.65 -0.99
CA ALA A 129 7.71 17.49 -2.05
C ALA A 129 6.19 17.62 -1.94
N LEU A 130 5.48 16.52 -1.66
CA LEU A 130 4.04 16.53 -1.41
C LEU A 130 3.70 17.34 -0.16
N TRP A 131 4.43 17.15 0.94
CA TRP A 131 4.24 17.93 2.18
C TRP A 131 4.40 19.43 1.96
N LYS A 132 5.45 19.83 1.23
CA LYS A 132 5.67 21.22 0.84
C LYS A 132 4.51 21.77 -0.01
N LYS A 133 3.96 20.95 -0.92
CA LYS A 133 2.85 21.34 -1.78
C LYS A 133 1.53 21.44 -1.02
N MET A 134 1.30 20.59 -0.02
CA MET A 134 0.16 20.69 0.89
C MET A 134 0.20 21.97 1.71
N SER A 135 1.39 22.42 2.11
CA SER A 135 1.56 23.68 2.85
C SER A 135 0.59 23.73 4.06
N THR A 136 -0.21 24.77 4.21
CA THR A 136 -1.19 24.91 5.29
C THR A 136 -2.39 23.96 5.20
N ASN A 137 -2.53 23.18 4.13
CA ASN A 137 -3.69 22.30 3.92
C ASN A 137 -3.55 20.93 4.57
N VAL A 138 -2.39 20.57 5.17
CA VAL A 138 -2.20 19.25 5.80
C VAL A 138 -3.28 18.97 6.85
N GLY A 139 -3.63 19.95 7.68
CA GLY A 139 -4.72 19.85 8.67
C GLY A 139 -6.10 19.64 8.04
N ILE A 140 -6.38 20.34 6.94
CA ILE A 140 -7.65 20.24 6.21
C ILE A 140 -7.81 18.83 5.62
N TYR A 141 -6.80 18.35 4.90
CA TYR A 141 -6.85 17.03 4.25
C TYR A 141 -6.80 15.88 5.25
N THR A 142 -6.09 16.04 6.36
CA THR A 142 -6.11 15.06 7.45
C THR A 142 -7.49 14.98 8.12
N THR A 143 -8.14 16.13 8.32
CA THR A 143 -9.52 16.17 8.83
C THR A 143 -10.48 15.48 7.86
N GLU A 144 -10.39 15.79 6.57
CA GLU A 144 -11.22 15.13 5.54
C GLU A 144 -10.96 13.60 5.50
N ALA A 145 -9.70 13.16 5.67
CA ALA A 145 -9.37 11.75 5.77
C ALA A 145 -10.03 11.08 6.98
N LEU A 146 -10.06 11.72 8.15
CA LEU A 146 -10.75 11.22 9.34
C LEU A 146 -12.27 11.12 9.11
N GLU A 147 -12.89 12.15 8.53
CA GLU A 147 -14.31 12.13 8.19
C GLU A 147 -14.64 10.96 7.23
N ARG A 148 -13.79 10.72 6.22
CA ARG A 148 -13.89 9.55 5.33
C ARG A 148 -13.74 8.24 6.09
N THR A 149 -12.80 8.15 7.03
CA THR A 149 -12.59 6.94 7.85
C THR A 149 -13.84 6.61 8.66
N PHE A 150 -14.45 7.61 9.31
CA PHE A 150 -15.67 7.40 10.09
C PHE A 150 -16.85 6.94 9.23
N VAL A 151 -16.99 7.48 8.01
CA VAL A 151 -18.08 7.09 7.10
C VAL A 151 -17.83 5.70 6.50
N ALA A 152 -16.64 5.44 5.98
CA ALA A 152 -16.32 4.20 5.26
C ALA A 152 -16.08 3.01 6.19
N PHE A 153 -15.60 3.25 7.41
CA PHE A 153 -15.27 2.22 8.40
C PHE A 153 -15.93 2.53 9.75
N PRO A 154 -17.26 2.36 9.89
CA PRO A 154 -18.00 2.81 11.08
C PRO A 154 -17.52 2.22 12.41
N SER A 155 -16.87 1.05 12.41
CA SER A 155 -16.25 0.45 13.61
C SER A 155 -15.20 1.36 14.25
N THR A 156 -14.53 2.21 13.46
CA THR A 156 -13.53 3.18 13.95
C THR A 156 -14.13 4.26 14.85
N LYS A 157 -15.44 4.54 14.74
CA LYS A 157 -16.12 5.55 15.57
C LYS A 157 -16.13 5.18 17.06
N THR A 158 -15.98 3.89 17.39
CA THR A 158 -15.99 3.40 18.77
C THR A 158 -14.89 4.03 19.64
N TYR A 159 -13.75 4.41 19.05
CA TYR A 159 -12.65 5.10 19.74
C TYR A 159 -12.93 6.58 20.02
N PHE A 160 -13.98 7.14 19.42
CA PHE A 160 -14.27 8.58 19.42
C PHE A 160 -15.66 8.91 19.98
N ALA A 161 -16.22 8.05 20.84
CA ALA A 161 -17.54 8.26 21.46
C ALA A 161 -17.67 9.59 22.25
N HIS A 162 -16.54 10.22 22.57
CA HIS A 162 -16.45 11.51 23.27
C HIS A 162 -16.41 12.72 22.33
N LEU A 163 -16.37 12.53 21.01
CA LEU A 163 -16.39 13.61 20.02
C LEU A 163 -17.74 13.67 19.31
N ASP A 164 -18.17 14.89 18.99
CA ASP A 164 -19.17 15.14 17.95
C ASP A 164 -18.56 14.78 16.58
N LEU A 165 -19.09 13.74 15.95
CA LEU A 165 -18.65 13.26 14.63
C LEU A 165 -19.55 13.75 13.48
N SER A 166 -20.39 14.76 13.73
CA SER A 166 -21.21 15.38 12.68
C SER A 166 -20.33 16.10 11.64
N PRO A 167 -20.80 16.21 10.37
CA PRO A 167 -20.04 16.88 9.33
C PRO A 167 -19.64 18.32 9.73
N GLY A 168 -18.35 18.64 9.62
CA GLY A 168 -17.84 19.98 9.94
C GLY A 168 -17.56 20.25 11.41
N SER A 169 -17.70 19.24 12.29
CA SER A 169 -17.39 19.31 13.72
C SER A 169 -16.04 19.98 14.01
N SER A 170 -16.05 20.96 14.92
CA SER A 170 -14.83 21.61 15.38
C SER A 170 -13.93 20.67 16.18
N GLN A 171 -14.51 19.65 16.82
CA GLN A 171 -13.76 18.63 17.57
C GLN A 171 -13.01 17.69 16.63
N VAL A 172 -13.63 17.28 15.51
CA VAL A 172 -12.95 16.48 14.48
C VAL A 172 -11.85 17.29 13.81
N LYS A 173 -12.08 18.57 13.50
CA LYS A 173 -11.04 19.48 12.97
C LYS A 173 -9.86 19.64 13.93
N ALA A 174 -10.13 19.83 15.22
CA ALA A 174 -9.08 19.94 16.23
C ALA A 174 -8.27 18.64 16.37
N HIS A 175 -8.92 17.48 16.28
CA HIS A 175 -8.23 16.19 16.27
C HIS A 175 -7.43 16.00 14.98
N GLY A 176 -8.02 16.32 13.83
CA GLY A 176 -7.36 16.27 12.52
C GLY A 176 -6.09 17.12 12.46
N GLN A 177 -6.09 18.29 13.11
CA GLN A 177 -4.88 19.10 13.21
C GLN A 177 -3.78 18.40 14.02
N LYS A 178 -4.10 17.76 15.15
CA LYS A 178 -3.11 17.00 15.94
C LYS A 178 -2.49 15.85 15.14
N VAL A 179 -3.32 15.15 14.35
CA VAL A 179 -2.85 14.07 13.47
C VAL A 179 -1.98 14.64 12.35
N ALA A 180 -2.37 15.78 11.77
CA ALA A 180 -1.59 16.47 10.74
C ALA A 180 -0.22 16.93 11.24
N ASP A 181 -0.16 17.47 12.46
CA ASP A 181 1.09 17.89 13.10
C ASP A 181 2.02 16.68 13.31
N ALA A 182 1.47 15.55 13.77
CA ALA A 182 2.23 14.30 13.95
C ALA A 182 2.75 13.73 12.63
N LEU A 183 1.93 13.72 11.56
CA LEU A 183 2.37 13.29 10.23
C LEU A 183 3.42 14.24 9.65
N THR A 184 3.32 15.54 9.93
CA THR A 184 4.31 16.53 9.52
C THR A 184 5.63 16.32 10.24
N LEU A 185 5.60 16.08 11.56
CA LEU A 185 6.79 15.67 12.31
C LEU A 185 7.43 14.42 11.70
N ALA A 186 6.64 13.38 11.43
CA ALA A 186 7.11 12.15 10.81
C ALA A 186 7.75 12.38 9.43
N ALA A 187 7.12 13.19 8.57
CA ALA A 187 7.65 13.49 7.23
C ALA A 187 9.01 14.21 7.28
N HIS A 188 9.26 15.02 8.32
CA HIS A 188 10.54 15.70 8.51
C HIS A 188 11.60 14.85 9.24
N HIS A 189 11.20 13.74 9.87
CA HIS A 189 12.06 12.83 10.62
C HIS A 189 11.98 11.38 10.11
N LEU A 190 11.95 11.21 8.78
CA LEU A 190 11.83 9.89 8.13
C LEU A 190 12.94 8.90 8.50
N ASP A 191 14.12 9.42 8.85
CA ASP A 191 15.29 8.62 9.23
C ASP A 191 15.25 8.18 10.70
N ASP A 192 14.29 8.70 11.49
CA ASP A 192 14.19 8.47 12.94
C ASP A 192 12.74 8.51 13.46
N LEU A 193 11.86 7.77 12.78
CA LEU A 193 10.44 7.68 13.15
C LEU A 193 10.18 7.08 14.54
N PRO A 194 10.89 6.01 14.99
CA PRO A 194 10.65 5.41 16.30
C PRO A 194 10.83 6.41 17.44
N ASP A 195 11.92 7.18 17.44
CA ASP A 195 12.18 8.15 18.51
C ASP A 195 11.27 9.37 18.36
N SER A 196 11.09 9.89 17.13
CA SER A 196 10.23 11.05 16.86
C SER A 196 8.77 10.83 17.22
N LEU A 197 8.27 9.59 17.11
CA LEU A 197 6.89 9.22 17.44
C LEU A 197 6.76 8.46 18.78
N SER A 198 7.83 8.35 19.56
CA SER A 198 7.91 7.50 20.75
C SER A 198 6.79 7.77 21.77
N ALA A 199 6.52 9.06 22.05
CA ALA A 199 5.45 9.46 22.97
C ALA A 199 4.04 9.18 22.42
N LEU A 200 3.85 9.27 21.10
CA LEU A 200 2.59 8.89 20.46
C LEU A 200 2.39 7.38 20.46
N SER A 201 3.46 6.60 20.29
CA SER A 201 3.42 5.15 20.42
C SER A 201 3.00 4.75 21.84
N ASP A 202 3.59 5.36 22.89
CA ASP A 202 3.20 5.12 24.28
C ASP A 202 1.72 5.44 24.53
N LEU A 203 1.26 6.59 24.00
CA LEU A 203 -0.13 7.01 24.12
C LEU A 203 -1.09 5.99 23.49
N HIS A 204 -0.80 5.55 22.27
CA HIS A 204 -1.65 4.61 21.53
C HIS A 204 -1.61 3.20 22.13
N ALA A 205 -0.43 2.71 22.51
CA ALA A 205 -0.25 1.37 23.05
C ALA A 205 -0.84 1.21 24.46
N HIS A 206 -0.60 2.18 25.35
CA HIS A 206 -0.86 1.98 26.78
C HIS A 206 -2.13 2.66 27.28
N LYS A 207 -2.51 3.81 26.69
CA LYS A 207 -3.69 4.58 27.13
C LYS A 207 -4.89 4.40 26.21
N LEU A 208 -4.74 4.71 24.92
CA LEU A 208 -5.85 4.70 23.96
C LEU A 208 -6.22 3.27 23.53
N ARG A 209 -5.21 2.38 23.43
CA ARG A 209 -5.33 0.97 23.07
C ARG A 209 -6.13 0.75 21.78
N VAL A 210 -5.87 1.59 20.78
CA VAL A 210 -6.48 1.46 19.45
C VAL A 210 -5.95 0.20 18.79
N ASP A 211 -6.80 -0.74 18.38
CA ASP A 211 -6.33 -1.94 17.67
C ASP A 211 -5.52 -1.52 16.43
N PRO A 212 -4.25 -2.00 16.27
CA PRO A 212 -3.38 -1.60 15.17
C PRO A 212 -3.96 -1.76 13.76
N ALA A 213 -4.93 -2.65 13.56
CA ALA A 213 -5.61 -2.78 12.27
C ALA A 213 -6.29 -1.47 11.82
N ASN A 214 -6.70 -0.60 12.76
CA ASN A 214 -7.40 0.64 12.43
C ASN A 214 -6.50 1.71 11.80
N PHE A 215 -5.18 1.67 12.02
CA PHE A 215 -4.25 2.61 11.37
C PHE A 215 -4.26 2.47 9.85
N GLN A 216 -4.53 1.26 9.33
CA GLN A 216 -4.62 1.00 7.89
C GLN A 216 -5.85 1.67 7.26
N PHE A 217 -6.98 1.74 7.98
CA PHE A 217 -8.18 2.41 7.50
C PHE A 217 -7.97 3.92 7.33
N PHE A 218 -7.35 4.55 8.33
CA PHE A 218 -6.99 5.96 8.23
C PHE A 218 -5.97 6.21 7.11
N SER A 219 -4.90 5.40 7.04
CA SER A 219 -3.88 5.50 6.00
C SER A 219 -4.50 5.42 4.60
N HIS A 220 -5.41 4.45 4.37
CA HIS A 220 -6.13 4.33 3.12
C HIS A 220 -6.99 5.57 2.81
N CYS A 221 -7.77 6.07 3.79
CA CYS A 221 -8.58 7.28 3.59
C CYS A 221 -7.73 8.51 3.29
N LEU A 222 -6.54 8.63 3.88
CA LEU A 222 -5.62 9.72 3.60
C LEU A 222 -5.06 9.63 2.17
N LEU A 223 -4.67 8.44 1.69
CA LEU A 223 -4.27 8.24 0.30
C LEU A 223 -5.39 8.65 -0.66
N VAL A 224 -6.64 8.27 -0.38
CA VAL A 224 -7.81 8.65 -1.18
C VAL A 224 -8.04 10.17 -1.19
N THR A 225 -7.94 10.82 -0.03
CA THR A 225 -8.07 12.29 0.07
C THR A 225 -7.00 12.98 -0.77
N LEU A 226 -5.74 12.54 -0.67
CA LEU A 226 -4.63 13.19 -1.38
C LEU A 226 -4.68 12.92 -2.89
N ALA A 227 -5.09 11.72 -3.31
CA ALA A 227 -5.34 11.43 -4.73
C ALA A 227 -6.41 12.35 -5.34
N ARG A 228 -7.46 12.69 -4.56
CA ARG A 228 -8.52 13.60 -5.00
C ARG A 228 -8.03 15.04 -5.15
N HIS A 229 -7.20 15.53 -4.22
CA HIS A 229 -6.72 16.92 -4.21
C HIS A 229 -5.51 17.16 -5.13
N TYR A 230 -4.78 16.10 -5.48
CA TYR A 230 -3.58 16.16 -6.33
C TYR A 230 -3.64 15.20 -7.53
N PRO A 231 -4.69 15.22 -8.36
CA PRO A 231 -4.87 14.22 -9.43
C PRO A 231 -3.75 14.22 -10.48
N GLY A 232 -2.98 15.32 -10.61
CA GLY A 232 -1.81 15.41 -11.49
C GLY A 232 -0.47 15.08 -10.82
N ASP A 233 -0.37 15.09 -9.48
CA ASP A 233 0.88 14.79 -8.76
C ASP A 233 0.86 13.42 -8.09
N PHE A 234 -0.33 12.82 -7.93
CA PHE A 234 -0.53 11.52 -7.30
C PHE A 234 -0.26 10.37 -8.27
N SER A 235 0.93 10.39 -8.88
CA SER A 235 1.44 9.31 -9.73
C SER A 235 1.56 7.98 -8.96
N PRO A 236 1.70 6.82 -9.63
CA PRO A 236 1.92 5.53 -8.95
C PRO A 236 3.15 5.55 -8.06
N LYS A 237 4.20 6.27 -8.49
CA LYS A 237 5.43 6.42 -7.70
C LYS A 237 5.16 7.21 -6.42
N MET A 238 4.44 8.34 -6.53
CA MET A 238 4.02 9.11 -5.35
C MET A 238 3.13 8.27 -4.43
N HIS A 239 2.17 7.54 -4.99
CA HIS A 239 1.27 6.66 -4.23
C HIS A 239 2.07 5.60 -3.48
N ALA A 240 2.99 4.89 -4.13
CA ALA A 240 3.82 3.87 -3.49
C ALA A 240 4.71 4.45 -2.38
N SER A 241 5.35 5.60 -2.63
CA SER A 241 6.18 6.28 -1.61
C SER A 241 5.35 6.72 -0.40
N LEU A 242 4.14 7.22 -0.63
CA LEU A 242 3.25 7.67 0.45
C LEU A 242 2.63 6.51 1.23
N ASP A 243 2.24 5.43 0.57
CA ASP A 243 1.77 4.20 1.21
C ASP A 243 2.87 3.60 2.10
N LYS A 244 4.10 3.52 1.58
CA LYS A 244 5.27 3.09 2.35
C LYS A 244 5.53 4.00 3.56
N PHE A 245 5.46 5.32 3.39
CA PHE A 245 5.58 6.27 4.49
C PHE A 245 4.54 6.01 5.59
N LEU A 246 3.26 5.88 5.23
CA LEU A 246 2.18 5.64 6.19
C LEU A 246 2.31 4.26 6.86
N GLY A 247 2.82 3.25 6.14
CA GLY A 247 3.19 1.96 6.69
C GLY A 247 4.30 2.06 7.75
N LEU A 248 5.34 2.86 7.50
CA LEU A 248 6.42 3.12 8.47
C LEU A 248 5.91 3.87 9.70
N VAL A 249 5.07 4.89 9.52
CA VAL A 249 4.42 5.63 10.63
C VAL A 249 3.56 4.68 11.46
N THR A 250 2.75 3.84 10.81
CA THR A 250 1.91 2.84 11.49
C THR A 250 2.77 1.86 12.30
N SER A 251 3.86 1.36 11.72
CA SER A 251 4.81 0.47 12.42
C SER A 251 5.41 1.14 13.65
N ALA A 252 5.86 2.40 13.53
CA ALA A 252 6.42 3.17 14.64
C ALA A 252 5.38 3.37 15.76
N LEU A 253 4.13 3.75 15.44
CA LEU A 253 3.06 3.90 16.41
C LEU A 253 2.70 2.58 17.11
N ALA A 254 2.68 1.48 16.36
CA ALA A 254 2.32 0.15 16.87
C ALA A 254 3.47 -0.58 17.60
N SER A 255 4.69 -0.03 17.56
CA SER A 255 5.91 -0.72 18.02
C SER A 255 5.88 -1.16 19.50
N LYS A 256 5.15 -0.44 20.37
CA LYS A 256 5.08 -0.69 21.82
C LYS A 256 3.82 -1.44 22.28
N TYR A 257 3.03 -2.00 21.36
CA TYR A 257 1.79 -2.70 21.68
C TYR A 257 1.99 -4.08 22.33
N ARG A 258 3.22 -4.63 22.29
CA ARG A 258 3.57 -5.95 22.82
C ARG A 258 4.92 -5.90 23.52
#